data_AF-A0A6N2HJS9-F1
#
_entry.id   AF-A0A6N2HJS9-F1
#
_cell.length_a   1.000
_cell.length_b   1.000
_cell.length_c   1.000
_cell.angle_alpha   90.00
_cell.angle_beta   90.00
_cell.angle_gamma   90.00
#
_symmetry.space_group_name_H-M   'P 1'
#
loop_
_entity.id
_entity.type
_entity.pdbx_description
1 polymer ?
#
loop_
_entity_poly.entity_id
_entity_poly.type
_entity_poly.pdbx_seq_one_letter_code
_entity_poly.pdbx_strand_id
1 'polypeptide(L)'
;MTRARQDELDAVDPGWCPAWEATWQRRLRLVQAHVRAGGALPSVAGAVVVQGEDLGRWVAAQRDAEVWGRLVPAQRVLLEHLGVEPAAERAAGRSSA
;
A
#
# COMPACT_ATOMS: atom_id res chain seq x y z
N MET A 1 10.90 -23.92 -7.15
CA MET A 1 11.20 -23.73 -5.72
C MET A 1 10.16 -24.49 -4.92
N THR A 2 10.55 -25.20 -3.86
CA THR A 2 9.65 -25.98 -3.00
C THR A 2 8.86 -25.07 -2.05
N ARG A 3 7.62 -25.43 -1.74
CA ARG A 3 6.67 -24.66 -0.91
C ARG A 3 7.24 -24.25 0.46
N ALA A 4 8.02 -25.12 1.09
CA ALA A 4 8.67 -24.86 2.38
C ALA A 4 9.64 -23.66 2.39
N ARG A 5 10.28 -23.35 1.24
CA ARG A 5 11.19 -22.19 1.13
C ARG A 5 10.42 -20.86 0.98
N GLN A 6 9.16 -20.92 0.58
CA GLN A 6 8.29 -19.75 0.49
C GLN A 6 7.83 -19.31 1.89
N ASP A 7 7.41 -20.27 2.72
CA ASP A 7 6.89 -20.01 4.07
C ASP A 7 7.98 -19.43 5.01
N GLU A 8 9.24 -19.88 4.89
CA GLU A 8 10.37 -19.30 5.62
C GLU A 8 10.68 -17.86 5.20
N LEU A 9 10.50 -17.52 3.92
CA LEU A 9 10.71 -16.16 3.43
C LEU A 9 9.55 -15.24 3.82
N ASP A 10 8.32 -15.73 3.80
CA ASP A 10 7.13 -14.99 4.21
C ASP A 10 7.17 -14.65 5.71
N ALA A 11 7.80 -15.52 6.53
CA ALA A 11 8.04 -15.24 7.95
C ALA A 11 9.08 -14.13 8.20
N VAL A 12 10.00 -13.91 7.25
CA VAL A 12 11.07 -12.90 7.35
C VAL A 12 10.64 -11.55 6.79
N ASP A 13 9.88 -11.53 5.68
CA ASP A 13 9.30 -10.30 5.11
C ASP A 13 7.91 -10.60 4.51
N PRO A 14 6.84 -10.45 5.31
CA PRO A 14 5.45 -10.72 4.90
C PRO A 14 4.96 -9.90 3.70
N GLY A 15 5.75 -8.94 3.21
CA GLY A 15 5.45 -8.12 2.03
C GLY A 15 6.42 -8.33 0.86
N TRP A 16 7.34 -9.29 0.94
CA TRP A 16 8.29 -9.58 -0.13
C TRP A 16 7.72 -10.59 -1.12
N CYS A 17 7.50 -10.14 -2.35
CA CYS A 17 7.15 -11.01 -3.46
C CYS A 17 7.86 -10.55 -4.74
N PRO A 18 8.80 -11.33 -5.30
CA PRO A 18 9.60 -10.90 -6.46
C PRO A 18 8.76 -10.74 -7.74
N ALA A 19 7.53 -11.26 -7.77
CA ALA A 19 6.59 -11.07 -8.87
C ALA A 19 5.91 -9.67 -8.86
N TRP A 20 5.99 -8.93 -7.76
CA TRP A 20 5.40 -7.59 -7.66
C TRP A 20 6.38 -6.51 -8.12
N GLU A 21 5.84 -5.36 -8.54
CA GLU A 21 6.66 -4.21 -8.90
C GLU A 21 7.58 -3.79 -7.75
N ALA A 22 8.88 -3.75 -8.01
CA ALA A 22 9.90 -3.40 -7.01
C ALA A 22 9.66 -2.01 -6.38
N THR A 23 9.14 -1.08 -7.18
CA THR A 23 8.80 0.27 -6.72
C THR A 23 7.63 0.25 -5.73
N TRP A 24 6.60 -0.58 -5.94
CA TRP A 24 5.50 -0.73 -4.99
C TRP A 24 6.01 -1.28 -3.66
N GLN A 25 6.83 -2.34 -3.71
CA GLN A 25 7.39 -2.96 -2.52
C GLN A 25 8.32 -2.01 -1.74
N ARG A 26 9.13 -1.20 -2.44
CA ARG A 26 9.97 -0.18 -1.82
C ARG A 26 9.13 0.83 -1.04
N ARG A 27 8.09 1.37 -1.66
CA ARG A 27 7.22 2.38 -1.05
C ARG A 27 6.45 1.82 0.15
N LEU A 28 5.95 0.59 0.06
CA LEU A 28 5.32 -0.11 1.19
C LEU A 28 6.29 -0.18 2.38
N ARG A 29 7.54 -0.60 2.16
CA ARG A 29 8.55 -0.69 3.23
C ARG A 29 8.87 0.66 3.85
N LEU A 30 8.92 1.73 3.05
CA LEU A 30 9.12 3.09 3.55
C LEU A 30 7.95 3.55 4.42
N VAL A 31 6.70 3.27 4.03
CA VAL A 31 5.51 3.56 4.84
C VAL A 31 5.52 2.74 6.14
N GLN A 32 5.79 1.44 6.06
CA GLN A 32 5.90 0.58 7.25
C GLN A 32 6.99 1.06 8.21
N ALA A 33 8.16 1.45 7.69
CA ALA A 33 9.24 1.99 8.52
C ALA A 33 8.83 3.31 9.19
N HIS A 34 8.18 4.21 8.46
CA HIS A 34 7.66 5.47 9.00
C HIS A 34 6.66 5.22 10.15
N VAL A 35 5.68 4.34 9.94
CA VAL A 35 4.67 4.01 10.96
C VAL A 35 5.28 3.32 12.17
N ARG A 36 6.20 2.36 11.96
CA ARG A 36 6.92 1.69 13.07
C ARG A 36 7.78 2.65 13.89
N ALA A 37 8.28 3.73 13.29
CA ALA A 37 9.02 4.77 13.99
C ALA A 37 8.12 5.73 14.79
N GLY A 38 6.80 5.49 14.85
CA GLY A 38 5.82 6.33 15.54
C GLY A 38 5.20 7.41 14.66
N GLY A 39 5.50 7.43 13.36
CA GLY A 39 4.85 8.31 12.40
C GLY A 39 3.39 7.91 12.16
N ALA A 40 2.54 8.90 11.91
CA ALA A 40 1.18 8.62 11.44
C ALA A 40 1.20 8.12 9.99
N LEU A 41 0.17 7.39 9.57
CA LEU A 41 0.02 6.98 8.17
C LEU A 41 0.02 8.24 7.26
N PRO A 42 0.97 8.39 6.32
CA PRO A 42 1.03 9.57 5.47
C PRO A 42 -0.23 9.67 4.60
N SER A 43 -0.94 10.80 4.67
CA SER A 43 -2.16 11.03 3.89
C SER A 43 -2.11 12.32 3.07
N VAL A 44 -1.12 13.18 3.32
CA VAL A 44 -0.95 14.48 2.65
C VAL A 44 0.28 14.43 1.75
N ALA A 45 0.09 14.72 0.46
CA ALA A 45 1.18 14.77 -0.51
C ALA A 45 2.25 15.79 -0.08
N GLY A 46 3.52 15.41 -0.20
CA GLY A 46 4.68 16.22 0.15
C GLY A 46 4.98 16.31 1.65
N ALA A 47 4.10 15.82 2.54
CA ALA A 47 4.32 15.90 3.98
C ALA A 47 5.40 14.93 4.48
N VAL A 48 5.52 13.76 3.85
CA VAL A 48 6.52 12.75 4.19
C VAL A 48 7.20 12.29 2.91
N VAL A 49 8.42 12.80 2.69
CA VAL A 49 9.28 12.42 1.58
C VAL A 49 10.50 11.70 2.12
N VAL A 50 10.68 10.44 1.72
CA VAL A 50 11.78 9.59 2.20
C VAL A 50 12.46 8.98 0.99
N GLN A 51 13.78 9.17 0.87
CA GLN A 51 14.58 8.69 -0.27
C GLN A 51 14.01 9.16 -1.63
N GLY A 52 13.48 10.38 -1.69
CA GLY A 52 12.87 10.96 -2.90
C GLY A 52 11.46 10.44 -3.21
N GLU A 53 10.89 9.55 -2.41
CA GLU A 53 9.52 9.06 -2.57
C GLU A 53 8.56 9.86 -1.68
N ASP A 54 7.54 10.46 -2.31
CA ASP A 54 6.42 11.09 -1.61
C ASP A 54 5.44 10.02 -1.13
N LEU A 55 5.53 9.68 0.16
CA LEU A 55 4.74 8.61 0.76
C LEU A 55 3.26 8.99 0.88
N GLY A 56 2.96 10.27 1.14
CA GLY A 56 1.59 10.75 1.25
C GLY A 56 0.88 10.68 -0.10
N ARG A 57 1.54 11.10 -1.18
CA ARG A 57 1.02 10.93 -2.54
C ARG A 57 0.83 9.46 -2.89
N TRP A 58 1.79 8.59 -2.54
CA TRP A 58 1.67 7.17 -2.85
C TRP A 58 0.52 6.49 -2.10
N VAL A 59 0.37 6.75 -0.79
CA VAL A 59 -0.74 6.22 0.01
C VAL A 59 -2.08 6.71 -0.53
N ALA A 60 -2.20 8.00 -0.86
CA ALA A 60 -3.40 8.54 -1.49
C ALA A 60 -3.74 7.80 -2.80
N ALA A 61 -2.74 7.58 -3.65
CA ALA A 61 -2.91 6.84 -4.90
C ALA A 61 -3.33 5.38 -4.68
N GLN A 62 -2.91 4.72 -3.59
CA GLN A 62 -3.39 3.36 -3.31
C GLN A 62 -4.89 3.35 -3.06
N ARG A 63 -5.46 4.39 -2.45
CA ARG A 63 -6.90 4.49 -2.16
C ARG A 63 -7.77 4.70 -3.40
N ASP A 64 -7.20 5.15 -4.52
CA ASP A 64 -7.96 5.36 -5.76
C ASP A 64 -8.55 4.04 -6.26
N ALA A 65 -9.84 4.05 -6.63
CA ALA A 65 -10.55 2.83 -7.04
C ALA A 65 -9.88 2.10 -8.22
N GLU A 66 -9.30 2.84 -9.16
CA GLU A 66 -8.55 2.29 -10.30
C GLU A 66 -7.29 1.54 -9.86
N VAL A 67 -6.54 2.10 -8.91
CA VAL A 67 -5.31 1.47 -8.38
C VAL A 67 -5.69 0.31 -7.47
N TRP A 68 -6.63 0.53 -6.55
CA TRP A 68 -7.12 -0.49 -5.63
C TRP A 68 -7.68 -1.72 -6.38
N GLY A 69 -8.38 -1.49 -7.50
CA GLY A 69 -8.90 -2.53 -8.38
C GLY A 69 -7.82 -3.42 -9.01
N ARG A 70 -6.59 -2.91 -9.19
CA ARG A 70 -5.45 -3.65 -9.75
C ARG A 70 -4.59 -4.36 -8.71
N LEU A 71 -4.74 -4.03 -7.43
CA LEU A 71 -4.01 -4.67 -6.35
C LEU A 71 -4.39 -6.15 -6.24
N VAL A 72 -3.37 -7.02 -6.11
CA VAL A 72 -3.61 -8.42 -5.77
C VAL A 72 -4.07 -8.55 -4.31
N PRO A 73 -4.77 -9.64 -3.93
CA PRO A 73 -5.33 -9.78 -2.58
C PRO A 73 -4.31 -9.56 -1.44
N ALA A 74 -3.09 -10.08 -1.58
CA ALA A 74 -2.04 -9.91 -0.59
C ALA A 74 -1.59 -8.43 -0.42
N GLN A 75 -1.57 -7.65 -1.50
CA GLN A 75 -1.26 -6.22 -1.43
C GLN A 75 -2.35 -5.44 -0.68
N ARG A 76 -3.62 -5.81 -0.87
CA ARG A 76 -4.74 -5.20 -0.13
C ARG A 76 -4.64 -5.49 1.36
N VAL A 77 -4.42 -6.75 1.75
CA VAL A 77 -4.23 -7.14 3.16
C VAL A 77 -3.09 -6.36 3.82
N LEU A 78 -1.96 -6.18 3.12
CA LEU A 78 -0.84 -5.40 3.63
C LEU A 78 -1.16 -3.92 3.84
N LEU A 79 -1.96 -3.34 2.94
CA LEU A 79 -2.41 -1.95 3.02
C LEU A 79 -3.48 -1.77 4.11
N GLU A 80 -4.42 -2.71 4.22
CA GLU A 80 -5.45 -2.74 5.26
C GLU A 80 -4.83 -2.84 6.66
N HIS A 81 -3.79 -3.67 6.85
CA HIS A 81 -3.02 -3.72 8.11
C HIS A 81 -2.35 -2.39 8.47
N LEU A 82 -2.11 -1.52 7.50
CA LEU A 82 -1.61 -0.15 7.72
C LEU A 82 -2.73 0.87 7.94
N GLY A 83 -4.00 0.47 7.85
CA GLY A 83 -5.16 1.37 7.90
C GLY A 83 -5.42 2.10 6.58
N VAL A 84 -4.91 1.59 5.46
CA VAL A 84 -5.24 2.10 4.13
C VAL A 84 -6.45 1.34 3.61
N GLU A 85 -7.55 2.06 3.42
CA GLU A 85 -8.79 1.56 2.84
C GLU A 85 -9.05 2.26 1.49
N PRO A 86 -9.75 1.61 0.55
CA PRO A 86 -10.14 2.26 -0.70
C PRO A 86 -10.98 3.49 -0.38
N ALA A 87 -10.85 4.54 -1.19
CA ALA A 87 -11.79 5.64 -1.12
C ALA A 87 -13.20 5.08 -1.34
N ALA A 88 -14.13 5.41 -0.44
CA ALA A 88 -15.53 5.11 -0.68
C ALA A 88 -15.88 5.60 -2.08
N GLU A 89 -16.50 4.74 -2.91
CA GLU A 89 -17.06 5.18 -4.18
C GLU A 89 -17.86 6.44 -3.88
N ARG A 90 -17.39 7.61 -4.35
CA ARG A 90 -18.28 8.76 -4.40
C ARG A 90 -19.44 8.28 -5.23
N ALA A 91 -20.59 8.09 -4.59
CA ALA A 91 -21.81 7.62 -5.23
C ALA A 91 -21.96 8.40 -6.54
N ALA A 92 -21.66 7.73 -7.65
CA ALA A 92 -21.83 8.31 -8.97
C ALA A 92 -23.32 8.57 -9.11
N GLY A 93 -23.67 9.86 -9.22
CA GLY A 93 -24.95 10.42 -9.61
C GLY A 93 -26.19 9.54 -9.46
N ARG A 94 -26.96 9.79 -8.40
CA ARG A 94 -28.43 9.86 -8.53
C ARG A 94 -28.88 11.28 -8.24
N SER A 95 -28.65 12.14 -9.22
CA SER A 95 -29.44 13.36 -9.40
C SER A 95 -29.99 13.29 -10.81
N SER A 96 -31.06 12.51 -10.98
CA SER A 96 -31.95 12.67 -12.12
C SER A 96 -33.05 13.61 -11.68
N ALA A 97 -33.14 14.73 -12.39
CA ALA A 97 -34.29 15.62 -12.41
C ALA A 97 -35.55 14.92 -12.92
#